data_AF-A0A0F9PDT0-F1
#
_entry.id   AF-A0A0F9PDT0-F1
#
_cell.length_a   1.000
_cell.length_b   1.000
_cell.length_c   1.000
_cell.angle_alpha   90.00
_cell.angle_beta   90.00
_cell.angle_gamma   90.00
#
_symmetry.space_group_name_H-M   'P 1'
#
loop_
_entity.id
_entity.type
_entity.pdbx_description
1 polymer ?
#
loop_
_entity_poly.entity_id
_entity_poly.type
_entity_poly.pdbx_seq_one_letter_code
_entity_poly.pdbx_strand_id
1 'polypeptide(L)'
;TTTPRKGDKWPNIESANVTMRRELDLFANVRPVKVPELGIDWMFFRENTEGAYVLGSQGINVTNDLAIDFKVITTQGSNRIIRLAFDYAAKNNINRVSVVTKANVVKATDGKFLSMAEEIAKEYPQVKWDDWYIDIATAKLIDPTRQKDFKVFVAPNLYGDIITDEAAQLQGGVGTAGSANIGKQYSMFEAIHGSAPRMVEEGRAKYADPSSIIKAAALLMNHIGFTEKAKKLEKALDICATLEKKLVITGRDTGVTGEEYAKYIMDTIQDPNLEKRFNEYNK
;
A
#
# COMPACT_ATOMS: atom_id res chain seq x y z
N THR A 1 12.71 1.09 -6.36
CA THR A 1 13.29 2.23 -5.63
C THR A 1 14.49 1.80 -4.82
N THR A 2 15.67 2.35 -5.08
CA THR A 2 16.80 2.26 -4.14
C THR A 2 17.32 3.67 -3.96
N THR A 3 17.19 4.21 -2.75
CA THR A 3 17.90 5.41 -2.35
C THR A 3 19.35 5.01 -2.09
N PRO A 4 20.34 5.57 -2.80
CA PRO A 4 21.75 5.25 -2.56
C PRO A 4 22.12 5.51 -1.10
N ARG A 5 22.78 4.54 -0.46
CA ARG A 5 23.31 4.70 0.90
C ARG A 5 24.66 5.40 0.85
N LYS A 6 25.05 6.03 1.97
CA LYS A 6 26.38 6.62 2.14
C LYS A 6 27.44 5.51 1.95
N GLY A 7 28.19 5.57 0.84
CA GLY A 7 29.18 4.56 0.44
C GLY A 7 28.85 3.76 -0.83
N ASP A 8 27.64 3.90 -1.39
CA ASP A 8 27.30 3.31 -2.69
C ASP A 8 28.07 4.02 -3.83
N LYS A 9 28.34 3.28 -4.93
CA LYS A 9 29.05 3.81 -6.12
C LYS A 9 28.29 4.95 -6.83
N TRP A 10 27.02 5.11 -6.53
CA TRP A 10 26.12 6.05 -7.19
C TRP A 10 26.00 7.32 -6.34
N PRO A 11 25.98 8.51 -6.99
CA PRO A 11 25.74 9.76 -6.27
C PRO A 11 24.41 9.70 -5.50
N ASN A 12 24.34 10.38 -4.36
CA ASN A 12 23.13 10.46 -3.54
C ASN A 12 22.08 11.31 -4.27
N ILE A 13 21.32 10.68 -5.16
CA ILE A 13 20.26 11.31 -5.97
C ILE A 13 18.91 11.04 -5.31
N GLU A 14 18.04 12.05 -5.29
CA GLU A 14 16.64 11.91 -4.85
C GLU A 14 15.94 10.80 -5.66
N SER A 15 15.19 9.93 -4.99
CA SER A 15 14.50 8.80 -5.64
C SER A 15 13.55 9.31 -6.74
N ALA A 16 13.73 8.86 -7.98
CA ALA A 16 12.88 9.24 -9.12
C ALA A 16 11.38 9.02 -8.83
N ASN A 17 11.01 7.99 -8.07
CA ASN A 17 9.61 7.73 -7.70
C ASN A 17 9.08 8.79 -6.72
N VAL A 18 9.91 9.25 -5.79
CA VAL A 18 9.54 10.33 -4.85
C VAL A 18 9.38 11.64 -5.62
N THR A 19 10.33 11.95 -6.52
CA THR A 19 10.23 13.13 -7.39
C THR A 19 8.97 13.07 -8.24
N MET A 20 8.68 11.97 -8.94
CA MET A 20 7.45 11.83 -9.73
C MET A 20 6.17 12.01 -8.90
N ARG A 21 6.11 11.43 -7.69
CA ARG A 21 4.95 11.59 -6.79
C ARG A 21 4.74 13.05 -6.41
N ARG A 22 5.82 13.81 -6.15
CA ARG A 22 5.74 15.23 -5.81
C ARG A 22 5.36 16.08 -7.02
N GLU A 23 6.09 15.95 -8.13
CA GLU A 23 5.91 16.79 -9.31
C GLU A 23 4.54 16.56 -9.99
N LEU A 24 3.97 15.36 -9.86
CA LEU A 24 2.63 15.02 -10.38
C LEU A 24 1.51 15.16 -9.32
N ASP A 25 1.81 15.65 -8.12
CA ASP A 25 0.89 15.78 -6.97
C ASP A 25 0.08 14.48 -6.70
N LEU A 26 0.77 13.33 -6.68
CA LEU A 26 0.20 12.01 -6.40
C LEU A 26 0.03 11.80 -4.89
N PHE A 27 -0.90 12.54 -4.31
CA PHE A 27 -1.07 12.70 -2.87
C PHE A 27 -1.55 11.47 -2.10
N ALA A 28 -2.19 10.52 -2.78
CA ALA A 28 -2.74 9.33 -2.13
C ALA A 28 -1.96 8.09 -2.57
N ASN A 29 -1.27 7.45 -1.65
CA ASN A 29 -0.76 6.09 -1.85
C ASN A 29 -1.82 5.10 -1.35
N VAL A 30 -2.45 4.39 -2.28
CA VAL A 30 -3.52 3.42 -2.04
C VAL A 30 -2.94 2.01 -2.10
N ARG A 31 -3.12 1.23 -1.02
CA ARG A 31 -2.59 -0.13 -0.89
C ARG A 31 -3.68 -1.10 -0.43
N PRO A 32 -4.13 -2.04 -1.28
CA PRO A 32 -5.01 -3.11 -0.84
C PRO A 32 -4.22 -4.25 -0.19
N VAL A 33 -4.74 -4.76 0.93
CA VAL A 33 -4.23 -5.96 1.60
C VAL A 33 -5.38 -6.94 1.81
N LYS A 34 -5.21 -8.17 1.32
CA LYS A 34 -6.26 -9.20 1.36
C LYS A 34 -5.67 -10.54 1.76
N VAL A 35 -6.23 -11.12 2.82
CA VAL A 35 -5.85 -12.43 3.37
C VAL A 35 -7.15 -13.17 3.70
N PRO A 36 -7.76 -13.84 2.69
CA PRO A 36 -9.08 -14.46 2.84
C PRO A 36 -9.19 -15.45 4.00
N GLU A 37 -8.15 -16.25 4.24
CA GLU A 37 -8.09 -17.23 5.33
C GLU A 37 -8.21 -16.60 6.73
N LEU A 38 -7.82 -15.33 6.85
CA LEU A 38 -7.94 -14.55 8.08
C LEU A 38 -9.18 -13.65 8.10
N GLY A 39 -9.98 -13.65 7.02
CA GLY A 39 -11.11 -12.73 6.83
C GLY A 39 -10.69 -11.27 6.66
N ILE A 40 -9.47 -11.04 6.16
CA ILE A 40 -8.89 -9.71 5.98
C ILE A 40 -9.12 -9.23 4.55
N ASP A 41 -9.73 -8.05 4.44
CA ASP A 41 -9.83 -7.26 3.23
C ASP A 41 -9.76 -5.78 3.64
N TRP A 42 -8.58 -5.19 3.48
CA TRP A 42 -8.26 -3.85 3.93
C TRP A 42 -7.84 -2.97 2.77
N MET A 43 -8.29 -1.72 2.82
CA MET A 43 -7.83 -0.67 1.92
C MET A 43 -7.15 0.44 2.70
N PHE A 44 -5.87 0.68 2.43
CA PHE A 44 -5.10 1.75 3.07
C PHE A 44 -5.01 2.97 2.16
N PHE A 45 -5.25 4.14 2.75
CA PHE A 45 -5.04 5.47 2.15
C PHE A 45 -3.95 6.20 2.93
N ARG A 46 -2.74 6.17 2.40
CA ARG A 46 -1.58 6.87 2.97
C ARG A 46 -1.42 8.22 2.27
N GLU A 47 -1.33 9.28 3.07
CA GLU A 47 -0.91 10.59 2.58
C GLU A 47 0.55 10.52 2.07
N ASN A 48 0.84 11.04 0.88
CA ASN A 48 2.08 10.74 0.15
C ASN A 48 2.92 11.98 -0.19
N THR A 49 2.42 13.17 0.14
CA THR A 49 2.98 14.48 -0.26
C THR A 49 3.34 15.38 0.92
N GLU A 50 3.00 15.00 2.15
CA GLU A 50 3.23 15.75 3.39
C GLU A 50 3.85 14.84 4.48
N GLY A 51 3.80 15.28 5.74
CA GLY A 51 4.33 14.57 6.89
C GLY A 51 5.82 14.83 7.14
N ALA A 52 6.49 13.85 7.72
CA ALA A 52 7.93 13.92 7.99
C ALA A 52 8.79 13.84 6.71
N TYR A 53 8.21 13.36 5.60
CA TYR A 53 8.94 13.14 4.35
C TYR A 53 9.22 14.42 3.55
N VAL A 54 8.42 15.49 3.72
CA VAL A 54 8.60 16.74 2.97
C VAL A 54 9.79 17.56 3.44
N LEU A 55 9.97 17.64 4.76
CA LEU A 55 11.07 18.38 5.37
C LEU A 55 12.15 17.46 5.96
N GLY A 56 12.08 16.15 5.74
CA GLY A 56 12.98 15.18 6.37
C GLY A 56 14.46 15.35 5.99
N SER A 57 14.76 16.03 4.87
CA SER A 57 16.14 16.42 4.49
C SER A 57 16.54 17.83 4.98
N GLN A 58 15.59 18.56 5.57
CA GLN A 58 15.75 19.93 6.08
C GLN A 58 15.87 19.96 7.61
N GLY A 59 15.98 18.79 8.26
CA GLY A 59 16.36 18.69 9.66
C GLY A 59 17.70 19.37 9.92
N ILE A 60 17.86 19.93 11.11
CA ILE A 60 19.06 20.68 11.48
C ILE A 60 19.72 20.06 12.72
N ASN A 61 21.03 19.87 12.64
CA ASN A 61 21.85 19.62 13.83
C ASN A 61 22.19 20.98 14.43
N VAL A 62 21.50 21.35 15.50
CA VAL A 62 21.72 22.61 16.22
C VAL A 62 23.07 22.58 16.93
N THR A 63 23.44 21.43 17.48
CA THR A 63 24.76 21.13 18.04
C THR A 63 25.17 19.70 17.66
N ASN A 64 26.35 19.23 18.10
CA ASN A 64 26.75 17.83 17.91
C ASN A 64 25.85 16.82 18.65
N ASP A 65 25.16 17.27 19.70
CA ASP A 65 24.32 16.42 20.57
C ASP A 65 22.81 16.69 20.39
N LEU A 66 22.45 17.68 19.57
CA LEU A 66 21.06 18.12 19.39
C LEU A 66 20.69 18.23 17.91
N ALA A 67 19.72 17.43 17.51
CA ALA A 67 19.08 17.48 16.19
C ALA A 67 17.58 17.83 16.32
N ILE A 68 17.06 18.54 15.33
CA ILE A 68 15.64 18.89 15.22
C ILE A 68 15.16 18.52 13.82
N ASP A 69 14.07 17.79 13.76
CA ASP A 69 13.33 17.46 12.55
C ASP A 69 11.94 18.09 12.56
N PHE A 70 11.40 18.29 11.35
CA PHE A 70 10.11 18.93 11.14
C PHE A 70 9.10 17.97 10.55
N LYS A 71 7.86 18.11 10.98
CA LYS A 71 6.70 17.42 10.41
C LYS A 71 5.67 18.46 9.99
N VAL A 72 5.16 18.32 8.78
CA VAL A 72 4.16 19.24 8.22
C VAL A 72 2.87 18.48 7.94
N ILE A 73 1.75 19.03 8.38
CA ILE A 73 0.40 18.58 8.00
C ILE A 73 -0.42 19.82 7.69
N THR A 74 -1.00 19.86 6.50
CA THR A 74 -1.85 20.94 6.04
C THR A 74 -3.32 20.54 6.08
N THR A 75 -4.19 21.55 6.11
CA THR A 75 -5.64 21.35 6.03
C THR A 75 -6.03 20.77 4.66
N GLN A 76 -5.40 21.24 3.58
CA GLN A 76 -5.67 20.78 2.22
C GLN A 76 -5.26 19.31 2.03
N GLY A 77 -4.05 18.94 2.46
CA GLY A 77 -3.53 17.58 2.37
C GLY A 77 -4.35 16.58 3.17
N SER A 78 -4.69 16.95 4.41
CA SER A 78 -5.57 16.15 5.27
C SER A 78 -6.96 15.98 4.64
N ASN A 79 -7.56 17.06 4.15
CA ASN A 79 -8.92 17.01 3.60
C ASN A 79 -9.01 16.05 2.41
N ARG A 80 -8.09 16.17 1.44
CA ARG A 80 -8.14 15.36 0.21
C ARG A 80 -7.95 13.87 0.47
N ILE A 81 -7.02 13.47 1.36
CA ILE A 81 -6.74 12.05 1.61
C ILE A 81 -7.84 11.41 2.46
N ILE A 82 -8.33 12.12 3.49
CA ILE A 82 -9.39 11.63 4.35
C ILE A 82 -10.69 11.51 3.55
N ARG A 83 -11.05 12.54 2.79
CA ARG A 83 -12.24 12.50 1.93
C ARG A 83 -12.18 11.36 0.92
N LEU A 84 -11.01 11.12 0.31
CA LEU A 84 -10.84 10.00 -0.61
C LEU A 84 -11.11 8.64 0.06
N ALA A 85 -10.67 8.45 1.30
CA ALA A 85 -10.94 7.23 2.06
C ALA A 85 -12.43 7.05 2.39
N PHE A 86 -13.11 8.12 2.82
CA PHE A 86 -14.55 8.10 3.09
C PHE A 86 -15.39 7.92 1.82
N ASP A 87 -15.02 8.58 0.71
CA ASP A 87 -15.64 8.39 -0.60
C ASP A 87 -15.51 6.94 -1.07
N TYR A 88 -14.32 6.36 -0.92
CA TYR A 88 -14.10 4.95 -1.24
C TYR A 88 -14.99 4.05 -0.40
N ALA A 89 -15.05 4.29 0.91
CA ALA A 89 -15.88 3.49 1.81
C ALA A 89 -17.36 3.58 1.41
N ALA A 90 -17.90 4.79 1.22
CA ALA A 90 -19.28 5.01 0.83
C ALA A 90 -19.63 4.39 -0.53
N LYS A 91 -18.79 4.58 -1.56
CA LYS A 91 -19.04 4.03 -2.91
C LYS A 91 -19.02 2.50 -2.96
N ASN A 92 -18.27 1.87 -2.06
CA ASN A 92 -18.14 0.41 -2.00
C ASN A 92 -19.00 -0.22 -0.90
N ASN A 93 -19.94 0.52 -0.30
CA ASN A 93 -20.80 0.06 0.80
C ASN A 93 -20.01 -0.48 2.01
N ILE A 94 -18.81 0.06 2.24
CA ILE A 94 -17.99 -0.24 3.41
C ILE A 94 -18.40 0.73 4.52
N ASN A 95 -18.72 0.19 5.69
CA ASN A 95 -19.32 0.93 6.78
C ASN A 95 -18.33 1.44 7.83
N ARG A 96 -17.01 1.31 7.61
CA ARG A 96 -15.99 1.69 8.60
C ARG A 96 -14.72 2.27 7.98
N VAL A 97 -14.26 3.41 8.52
CA VAL A 97 -12.96 4.03 8.25
C VAL A 97 -12.20 4.26 9.55
N SER A 98 -10.97 3.77 9.64
CA SER A 98 -10.09 3.94 10.80
C SER A 98 -9.00 4.97 10.51
N VAL A 99 -8.96 6.03 11.33
CA VAL A 99 -8.04 7.15 11.19
C VAL A 99 -6.85 6.93 12.12
N VAL A 100 -5.65 6.71 11.56
CA VAL A 100 -4.48 6.31 12.34
C VAL A 100 -3.51 7.48 12.52
N THR A 101 -3.26 7.87 13.78
CA THR A 101 -2.39 9.01 14.12
C THR A 101 -1.53 8.75 15.36
N LYS A 102 -0.80 9.75 15.86
CA LYS A 102 -0.21 9.77 17.20
C LYS A 102 -0.57 11.07 17.92
N ALA A 103 -1.83 11.51 17.81
CA ALA A 103 -2.28 12.81 18.31
C ALA A 103 -2.12 13.00 19.83
N ASN A 104 -2.00 11.92 20.62
CA ASN A 104 -1.69 11.99 22.05
C ASN A 104 -0.30 12.58 22.34
N VAL A 105 0.67 12.39 21.45
CA VAL A 105 2.04 12.91 21.56
C VAL A 105 2.25 14.08 20.60
N VAL A 106 1.91 13.91 19.33
CA VAL A 106 2.16 14.88 18.26
C VAL A 106 0.94 15.78 18.05
N LYS A 107 0.62 16.57 19.08
CA LYS A 107 -0.67 17.28 19.19
C LYS A 107 -0.98 18.23 18.03
N ALA A 108 -0.01 19.01 17.57
CA ALA A 108 -0.27 20.06 16.58
C ALA A 108 -0.59 19.50 15.18
N THR A 109 0.26 18.63 14.65
CA THR A 109 0.09 18.10 13.29
C THR A 109 -0.97 17.01 13.24
N ASP A 110 -0.92 16.07 14.19
CA ASP A 110 -1.83 14.92 14.16
C ASP A 110 -3.21 15.30 14.70
N GLY A 111 -3.28 16.26 15.63
CA GLY A 111 -4.54 16.85 16.06
C GLY A 111 -5.23 17.58 14.90
N LYS A 112 -4.50 18.29 14.04
CA LYS A 112 -5.06 18.88 12.82
C LYS A 112 -5.59 17.82 11.84
N PHE A 113 -4.87 16.71 11.66
CA PHE A 113 -5.33 15.61 10.80
C PHE A 113 -6.62 15.00 11.36
N LEU A 114 -6.66 14.74 12.66
CA LEU A 114 -7.80 14.17 13.35
C LEU A 114 -9.03 15.10 13.33
N SER A 115 -8.85 16.40 13.60
CA SER A 115 -9.95 17.36 13.54
C SER A 115 -10.56 17.45 12.14
N MET A 116 -9.72 17.37 11.09
CA MET A 116 -10.20 17.31 9.72
C MET A 116 -10.99 16.02 9.43
N ALA A 117 -10.60 14.90 10.04
CA ALA A 117 -11.37 13.66 9.93
C ALA A 117 -12.74 13.77 10.61
N GLU A 118 -12.80 14.38 11.79
CA GLU A 118 -14.06 14.66 12.49
C GLU A 118 -15.00 15.54 11.67
N GLU A 119 -14.46 16.57 11.00
CA GLU A 119 -15.23 17.45 10.11
C GLU A 119 -15.77 16.68 8.90
N ILE A 120 -14.92 15.94 8.20
CA ILE A 120 -15.30 15.18 7.00
C ILE A 120 -16.30 14.08 7.35
N ALA A 121 -16.13 13.37 8.46
CA ALA A 121 -17.01 12.28 8.86
C ALA A 121 -18.49 12.71 9.00
N LYS A 122 -18.75 13.99 9.34
CA LYS A 122 -20.12 14.54 9.41
C LYS A 122 -20.84 14.51 8.06
N GLU A 123 -20.09 14.51 6.96
CA GLU A 123 -20.63 14.44 5.60
C GLU A 123 -20.94 12.99 5.15
N TYR A 124 -20.50 11.99 5.92
CA TYR A 124 -20.67 10.56 5.61
C TYR A 124 -21.33 9.81 6.80
N PRO A 125 -22.57 10.16 7.20
CA PRO A 125 -23.22 9.57 8.39
C PRO A 125 -23.42 8.04 8.31
N GLN A 126 -23.38 7.47 7.12
CA GLN A 126 -23.45 6.02 6.87
C GLN A 126 -22.15 5.27 7.14
N VAL A 127 -21.01 5.97 7.22
CA VAL A 127 -19.68 5.40 7.46
C VAL A 127 -19.30 5.66 8.92
N LYS A 128 -19.23 4.59 9.72
CA LYS A 128 -18.67 4.70 11.08
C LYS A 128 -17.18 5.00 10.97
N TRP A 129 -16.66 5.76 11.92
CA TRP A 129 -15.22 5.98 11.98
C TRP A 129 -14.72 5.91 13.40
N ASP A 130 -13.45 5.59 13.54
CA ASP A 130 -12.73 5.51 14.80
C ASP A 130 -11.31 6.07 14.64
N ASP A 131 -10.81 6.69 15.71
CA ASP A 131 -9.43 7.12 15.82
C ASP A 131 -8.59 6.06 16.50
N TRP A 132 -7.42 5.79 15.95
CA TRP A 132 -6.46 4.85 16.51
C TRP A 132 -5.09 5.51 16.63
N TYR A 133 -4.40 5.24 17.74
CA TYR A 133 -2.98 5.54 17.81
C TYR A 133 -2.18 4.45 17.12
N ILE A 134 -1.16 4.85 16.35
CA ILE A 134 -0.38 3.93 15.50
C ILE A 134 0.16 2.72 16.27
N ASP A 135 0.59 2.87 17.53
CA ASP A 135 1.10 1.78 18.36
C ASP A 135 0.05 0.74 18.75
N ILE A 136 -1.18 1.16 19.05
CA ILE A 136 -2.27 0.23 19.35
C ILE A 136 -2.91 -0.30 18.07
N ALA A 137 -2.93 0.50 16.99
CA ALA A 137 -3.43 0.09 15.69
C ALA A 137 -2.64 -1.11 15.17
N THR A 138 -1.31 -1.05 15.21
CA THR A 138 -0.40 -2.14 14.80
C THR A 138 -0.60 -3.38 15.67
N ALA A 139 -0.72 -3.22 16.99
CA ALA A 139 -1.01 -4.33 17.90
C ALA A 139 -2.39 -4.98 17.62
N LYS A 140 -3.40 -4.20 17.23
CA LYS A 140 -4.74 -4.73 16.87
C LYS A 140 -4.83 -5.26 15.45
N LEU A 141 -3.90 -4.88 14.58
CA LEU A 141 -3.78 -5.41 13.23
C LEU A 141 -3.53 -6.92 13.23
N ILE A 142 -2.77 -7.41 14.21
CA ILE A 142 -2.41 -8.82 14.38
C ILE A 142 -3.29 -9.58 15.39
N ASP A 143 -4.29 -8.91 15.97
CA ASP A 143 -5.22 -9.50 16.94
C ASP A 143 -6.37 -10.18 16.18
N PRO A 144 -6.51 -11.52 16.21
CA PRO A 144 -7.54 -12.23 15.45
C PRO A 144 -8.97 -11.81 15.80
N THR A 145 -9.17 -11.26 17.01
CA THR A 145 -10.48 -10.80 17.48
C THR A 145 -10.85 -9.42 16.93
N ARG A 146 -9.86 -8.64 16.44
CA ARG A 146 -10.04 -7.26 15.97
C ARG A 146 -9.71 -7.06 14.50
N GLN A 147 -8.79 -7.83 13.93
CA GLN A 147 -8.32 -7.64 12.55
C GLN A 147 -9.47 -7.64 11.51
N LYS A 148 -10.55 -8.40 11.75
CA LYS A 148 -11.73 -8.50 10.87
C LYS A 148 -12.64 -7.27 10.91
N ASP A 149 -12.55 -6.48 11.98
CA ASP A 149 -13.36 -5.28 12.18
C ASP A 149 -12.87 -4.12 11.31
N PHE A 150 -11.58 -4.11 10.97
CA PHE A 150 -10.97 -3.12 10.10
C PHE A 150 -11.37 -3.34 8.63
N LYS A 151 -11.50 -2.23 7.89
CA LYS A 151 -11.88 -2.21 6.47
C LYS A 151 -11.11 -1.17 5.68
N VAL A 152 -11.23 0.10 6.05
CA VAL A 152 -10.50 1.20 5.40
C VAL A 152 -9.64 1.89 6.44
N PHE A 153 -8.40 2.16 6.11
CA PHE A 153 -7.48 2.94 6.93
C PHE A 153 -7.11 4.22 6.23
N VAL A 154 -6.99 5.31 6.98
CA VAL A 154 -6.40 6.55 6.48
C VAL A 154 -5.39 7.10 7.47
N ALA A 155 -4.22 7.48 6.98
CA ALA A 155 -3.11 7.88 7.84
C ALA A 155 -2.20 8.94 7.17
N PRO A 156 -1.59 9.83 7.97
CA PRO A 156 -0.43 10.62 7.56
C PRO A 156 0.72 9.73 7.06
N ASN A 157 1.59 10.31 6.23
CA ASN A 157 2.62 9.61 5.48
C ASN A 157 3.42 8.54 6.26
N LEU A 158 4.11 8.93 7.34
CA LEU A 158 4.96 8.02 8.10
C LEU A 158 4.19 6.87 8.76
N TYR A 159 2.99 7.12 9.28
CA TYR A 159 2.21 6.08 9.94
C TYR A 159 1.58 5.12 8.92
N GLY A 160 1.15 5.66 7.78
CA GLY A 160 0.69 4.86 6.65
C GLY A 160 1.79 3.94 6.11
N ASP A 161 3.04 4.42 6.06
CA ASP A 161 4.21 3.61 5.71
C ASP A 161 4.33 2.37 6.61
N ILE A 162 4.40 2.60 7.93
CA ILE A 162 4.59 1.55 8.93
C ILE A 162 3.45 0.53 8.88
N ILE A 163 2.20 0.98 9.02
CA ILE A 163 1.07 0.06 9.16
C ILE A 163 0.80 -0.74 7.87
N THR A 164 1.09 -0.16 6.69
CA THR A 164 0.89 -0.88 5.42
C THR A 164 1.94 -1.97 5.19
N ASP A 165 3.18 -1.75 5.62
CA ASP A 165 4.24 -2.75 5.52
C ASP A 165 3.98 -3.92 6.49
N GLU A 166 3.49 -3.64 7.70
CA GLU A 166 3.03 -4.67 8.64
C GLU A 166 1.84 -5.47 8.10
N ALA A 167 0.86 -4.78 7.50
CA ALA A 167 -0.28 -5.44 6.86
C ALA A 167 0.16 -6.32 5.68
N ALA A 168 1.11 -5.87 4.86
CA ALA A 168 1.66 -6.65 3.77
C ALA A 168 2.37 -7.92 4.26
N GLN A 169 3.01 -7.87 5.45
CA GLN A 169 3.60 -9.07 6.06
C GLN A 169 2.57 -10.16 6.35
N LEU A 170 1.35 -9.80 6.77
CA LEU A 170 0.25 -10.75 6.98
C LEU A 170 -0.21 -11.41 5.66
N GLN A 171 -0.04 -10.75 4.51
CA GLN A 171 -0.39 -11.27 3.19
C GLN A 171 0.69 -12.18 2.56
N GLY A 172 1.82 -12.37 3.23
CA GLY A 172 2.96 -13.13 2.68
C GLY A 172 4.15 -12.27 2.27
N GLY A 173 4.17 -10.99 2.65
CA GLY A 173 5.30 -10.08 2.54
C GLY A 173 5.10 -8.96 1.51
N VAL A 174 5.96 -7.94 1.61
CA VAL A 174 5.92 -6.74 0.73
C VAL A 174 6.09 -7.04 -0.77
N GLY A 175 6.61 -8.22 -1.13
CA GLY A 175 6.83 -8.63 -2.52
C GLY A 175 5.56 -8.95 -3.31
N THR A 176 4.43 -9.21 -2.63
CA THR A 176 3.16 -9.61 -3.27
C THR A 176 2.16 -8.46 -3.40
N ALA A 177 2.47 -7.29 -2.83
CA ALA A 177 1.59 -6.15 -2.79
C ALA A 177 1.87 -5.15 -3.92
N GLY A 178 0.80 -4.75 -4.62
CA GLY A 178 0.81 -3.64 -5.58
C GLY A 178 0.36 -2.34 -4.90
N SER A 179 0.74 -1.19 -5.46
CA SER A 179 0.31 0.11 -4.97
C SER A 179 -0.12 1.05 -6.09
N ALA A 180 -0.99 1.99 -5.77
CA ALA A 180 -1.41 3.07 -6.65
C ALA A 180 -1.12 4.42 -5.99
N ASN A 181 -0.47 5.33 -6.70
CA ASN A 181 -0.29 6.71 -6.29
C ASN A 181 -1.23 7.56 -7.13
N ILE A 182 -2.24 8.14 -6.48
CA ILE A 182 -3.33 8.85 -7.12
C ILE A 182 -3.20 10.35 -6.83
N GLY A 183 -3.23 11.14 -7.89
CA GLY A 183 -3.38 12.59 -7.84
C GLY A 183 -4.73 13.03 -8.40
N LYS A 184 -4.93 14.34 -8.54
CA LYS A 184 -6.17 14.88 -9.15
C LYS A 184 -6.21 14.71 -10.67
N GLN A 185 -5.05 14.79 -11.32
CA GLN A 185 -4.92 14.73 -12.79
C GLN A 185 -4.18 13.47 -13.26
N TYR A 186 -3.23 12.99 -12.48
CA TYR A 186 -2.34 11.88 -12.84
C TYR A 186 -2.45 10.75 -11.83
N SER A 187 -2.08 9.54 -12.28
CA SER A 187 -2.02 8.34 -11.45
C SER A 187 -0.80 7.50 -11.85
N MET A 188 -0.14 6.88 -10.88
CA MET A 188 1.01 6.00 -11.10
C MET A 188 0.83 4.70 -10.34
N PHE A 189 0.95 3.57 -11.03
CA PHE A 189 0.79 2.23 -10.46
C PHE A 189 2.15 1.54 -10.43
N GLU A 190 2.56 1.04 -9.27
CA GLU A 190 3.89 0.47 -9.08
C GLU A 190 3.87 -0.71 -8.10
N ALA A 191 4.87 -1.60 -8.24
CA ALA A 191 5.18 -2.59 -7.22
C ALA A 191 5.73 -1.89 -5.96
N ILE A 192 5.46 -2.45 -4.79
CA ILE A 192 5.96 -1.88 -3.52
C ILE A 192 7.47 -2.12 -3.35
N HIS A 193 7.99 -3.22 -3.90
CA HIS A 193 9.39 -3.59 -3.70
C HIS A 193 10.39 -2.68 -4.44
N GLY A 194 11.62 -2.67 -3.94
CA GLY A 194 12.75 -1.94 -4.54
C GLY A 194 13.26 -2.55 -5.85
N SER A 195 14.35 -2.01 -6.39
CA SER A 195 15.00 -2.54 -7.61
C SER A 195 15.83 -3.81 -7.37
N ALA A 196 15.91 -4.28 -6.12
CA ALA A 196 16.61 -5.50 -5.71
C ALA A 196 18.00 -5.71 -6.37
N PRO A 197 18.92 -4.72 -6.34
CA PRO A 197 20.19 -4.78 -7.07
C PRO A 197 21.03 -6.00 -6.73
N ARG A 198 21.00 -6.43 -5.46
CA ARG A 198 21.66 -7.65 -4.99
C ARG A 198 21.21 -8.92 -5.73
N MET A 199 19.92 -9.03 -6.09
CA MET A 199 19.45 -10.17 -6.89
C MET A 199 20.06 -10.17 -8.29
N VAL A 200 20.30 -9.00 -8.87
CA VAL A 200 20.92 -8.87 -10.19
C VAL A 200 22.40 -9.25 -10.12
N GLU A 201 23.12 -8.69 -9.14
CA GLU A 201 24.55 -8.96 -8.92
C GLU A 201 24.83 -10.44 -8.63
N GLU A 202 23.93 -11.11 -7.89
CA GLU A 202 24.03 -12.54 -7.59
C GLU A 202 23.49 -13.44 -8.72
N GLY A 203 23.07 -12.89 -9.86
CA GLY A 203 22.55 -13.66 -11.01
C GLY A 203 21.17 -14.28 -10.77
N ARG A 204 20.43 -13.82 -9.77
CA ARG A 204 19.11 -14.32 -9.34
C ARG A 204 17.93 -13.56 -9.95
N ALA A 205 18.17 -12.57 -10.81
CA ALA A 205 17.11 -11.72 -11.40
C ALA A 205 15.98 -12.52 -12.07
N LYS A 206 16.31 -13.65 -12.73
CA LYS A 206 15.33 -14.54 -13.36
C LYS A 206 14.35 -15.20 -12.38
N TYR A 207 14.63 -15.20 -11.08
CA TYR A 207 13.77 -15.75 -10.03
C TYR A 207 12.97 -14.65 -9.30
N ALA A 208 13.01 -13.40 -9.75
CA ALA A 208 12.25 -12.31 -9.16
C ALA A 208 10.74 -12.56 -9.33
N ASP A 209 9.98 -12.31 -8.27
CA ASP A 209 8.53 -12.49 -8.23
C ASP A 209 7.80 -11.35 -8.99
N PRO A 210 7.07 -11.64 -10.08
CA PRO A 210 6.37 -10.63 -10.86
C PRO A 210 4.99 -10.26 -10.27
N SER A 211 4.55 -10.88 -9.17
CA SER A 211 3.18 -10.76 -8.66
C SER A 211 2.78 -9.31 -8.33
N SER A 212 3.67 -8.54 -7.71
CA SER A 212 3.37 -7.16 -7.29
C SER A 212 3.26 -6.18 -8.47
N ILE A 213 4.07 -6.34 -9.53
CA ILE A 213 3.93 -5.50 -10.73
C ILE A 213 2.67 -5.88 -11.54
N ILE A 214 2.33 -7.17 -11.59
CA ILE A 214 1.07 -7.64 -12.20
C ILE A 214 -0.14 -7.11 -11.42
N LYS A 215 -0.08 -7.10 -10.09
CA LYS A 215 -1.12 -6.52 -9.23
C LYS A 215 -1.27 -5.01 -9.44
N ALA A 216 -0.16 -4.28 -9.62
CA ALA A 216 -0.20 -2.88 -10.02
C ALA A 216 -0.86 -2.66 -11.39
N ALA A 217 -0.63 -3.57 -12.36
CA ALA A 217 -1.31 -3.53 -13.64
C ALA A 217 -2.83 -3.78 -13.50
N ALA A 218 -3.26 -4.69 -12.62
CA ALA A 218 -4.68 -4.88 -12.32
C ALA A 218 -5.32 -3.60 -11.75
N LEU A 219 -4.64 -2.92 -10.82
CA LEU A 219 -5.09 -1.63 -10.28
C LEU A 219 -5.22 -0.55 -11.37
N LEU A 220 -4.24 -0.48 -12.29
CA LEU A 220 -4.30 0.43 -13.44
C LEU A 220 -5.53 0.11 -14.33
N MET A 221 -5.72 -1.15 -14.67
CA MET A 221 -6.84 -1.59 -15.51
C MET A 221 -8.18 -1.23 -14.88
N ASN A 222 -8.32 -1.42 -13.57
CA ASN A 222 -9.51 -1.02 -12.83
C ASN A 222 -9.70 0.51 -12.86
N HIS A 223 -8.61 1.28 -12.69
CA HIS A 223 -8.64 2.75 -12.69
C HIS A 223 -9.09 3.34 -14.04
N ILE A 224 -8.68 2.76 -15.16
CA ILE A 224 -9.04 3.23 -16.51
C ILE A 224 -10.33 2.60 -17.05
N GLY A 225 -11.09 1.89 -16.21
CA GLY A 225 -12.43 1.39 -16.54
C GLY A 225 -12.50 -0.04 -17.08
N PHE A 226 -11.39 -0.78 -17.17
CA PHE A 226 -11.38 -2.20 -17.53
C PHE A 226 -11.60 -3.12 -16.31
N THR A 227 -12.64 -2.83 -15.53
CA THR A 227 -12.95 -3.48 -14.26
C THR A 227 -13.07 -5.01 -14.37
N GLU A 228 -13.78 -5.52 -15.38
CA GLU A 228 -13.95 -6.97 -15.57
C GLU A 228 -12.64 -7.67 -15.94
N LYS A 229 -11.77 -7.02 -16.73
CA LYS A 229 -10.45 -7.57 -17.04
C LYS A 229 -9.53 -7.55 -15.82
N ALA A 230 -9.60 -6.48 -15.01
CA ALA A 230 -8.86 -6.39 -13.76
C ALA A 230 -9.27 -7.50 -12.78
N LYS A 231 -10.58 -7.70 -12.56
CA LYS A 231 -11.11 -8.81 -11.74
C LYS A 231 -10.63 -10.17 -12.22
N LYS A 232 -10.59 -10.39 -13.55
CA LYS A 232 -10.10 -11.65 -14.13
C LYS A 232 -8.63 -11.88 -13.81
N LEU A 233 -7.80 -10.84 -13.94
CA LEU A 233 -6.38 -10.87 -13.61
C LEU A 233 -6.15 -11.10 -12.12
N GLU A 234 -6.90 -10.42 -11.25
CA GLU A 234 -6.83 -10.57 -9.79
C GLU A 234 -7.18 -12.00 -9.36
N LYS A 235 -8.27 -12.58 -9.88
CA LYS A 235 -8.66 -13.97 -9.57
C LYS A 235 -7.58 -14.97 -9.98
N ALA A 236 -7.00 -14.81 -11.17
CA ALA A 236 -5.93 -15.67 -11.61
C ALA A 236 -4.67 -15.53 -10.74
N LEU A 237 -4.32 -14.30 -10.37
CA LEU A 237 -3.20 -14.04 -9.46
C LEU A 237 -3.43 -14.67 -8.09
N ASP A 238 -4.62 -14.53 -7.51
CA ASP A 238 -4.98 -15.15 -6.22
C ASP A 238 -4.89 -16.69 -6.27
N ILE A 239 -5.35 -17.31 -7.37
CA ILE A 239 -5.21 -18.76 -7.58
C ILE A 239 -3.73 -19.17 -7.60
N CYS A 240 -2.92 -18.48 -8.39
CA CYS A 240 -1.51 -18.81 -8.56
C CYS A 240 -0.67 -18.54 -7.32
N ALA A 241 -0.95 -17.44 -6.60
CA ALA A 241 -0.11 -16.94 -5.51
C ALA A 241 -0.54 -17.40 -4.12
N THR A 242 -1.84 -17.61 -3.90
CA THR A 242 -2.39 -17.83 -2.56
C THR A 242 -3.06 -19.20 -2.43
N LEU A 243 -3.88 -19.59 -3.41
CA LEU A 243 -4.81 -20.73 -3.27
C LEU A 243 -4.20 -22.05 -3.76
N GLU A 244 -3.93 -22.18 -5.05
CA GLU A 244 -3.47 -23.43 -5.66
C GLU A 244 -1.95 -23.61 -5.53
N LYS A 245 -1.18 -22.54 -5.73
CA LYS A 245 0.29 -22.53 -5.60
C LYS A 245 1.00 -23.68 -6.35
N LYS A 246 0.49 -24.05 -7.54
CA LYS A 246 1.06 -25.15 -8.36
C LYS A 246 2.53 -24.94 -8.68
N LEU A 247 2.89 -23.70 -9.04
CA LEU A 247 4.28 -23.27 -9.17
C LEU A 247 4.59 -22.30 -8.04
N VAL A 248 5.75 -22.45 -7.41
CA VAL A 248 6.16 -21.63 -6.27
C VAL A 248 7.40 -20.82 -6.64
N ILE A 249 7.29 -19.49 -6.54
CA ILE A 249 8.41 -18.57 -6.71
C ILE A 249 9.04 -18.27 -5.36
N THR A 250 10.37 -18.36 -5.27
CA THR A 250 11.10 -18.24 -3.99
C THR A 250 12.16 -17.14 -3.99
N GLY A 251 12.36 -16.45 -5.12
CA GLY A 251 13.50 -15.54 -5.30
C GLY A 251 14.84 -16.26 -5.47
N ARG A 252 14.83 -17.59 -5.63
CA ARG A 252 16.00 -18.47 -5.73
C ARG A 252 15.75 -19.61 -6.72
N ASP A 253 16.81 -20.34 -7.01
CA ASP A 253 16.81 -21.55 -7.85
C ASP A 253 16.07 -22.75 -7.26
N THR A 254 15.66 -22.66 -5.99
CA THR A 254 14.74 -23.61 -5.35
C THR A 254 13.27 -23.41 -5.76
N GLY A 255 12.95 -22.36 -6.52
CA GLY A 255 11.63 -22.08 -7.06
C GLY A 255 11.64 -21.91 -8.57
N VAL A 256 10.46 -21.64 -9.14
CA VAL A 256 10.34 -21.35 -10.58
C VAL A 256 10.89 -19.97 -10.93
N THR A 257 11.20 -19.78 -12.21
CA THR A 257 11.55 -18.47 -12.76
C THR A 257 10.32 -17.55 -12.84
N GLY A 258 10.55 -16.24 -12.88
CA GLY A 258 9.48 -15.26 -13.07
C GLY A 258 8.76 -15.43 -14.40
N GLU A 259 9.44 -15.93 -15.44
CA GLU A 259 8.83 -16.23 -16.74
C GLU A 259 7.86 -17.42 -16.66
N GLU A 260 8.29 -18.53 -16.04
CA GLU A 260 7.43 -19.70 -15.81
C GLU A 260 6.21 -19.31 -14.95
N TYR A 261 6.42 -18.48 -13.94
CA TYR A 261 5.35 -18.00 -13.06
C TYR A 261 4.36 -17.08 -13.81
N ALA A 262 4.86 -16.16 -14.63
CA ALA A 262 4.02 -15.31 -15.47
C ALA A 262 3.21 -16.13 -16.48
N LYS A 263 3.80 -17.17 -17.06
CA LYS A 263 3.09 -18.11 -17.94
C LYS A 263 1.99 -18.85 -17.19
N TYR A 264 2.25 -19.32 -15.98
CA TYR A 264 1.22 -19.96 -15.15
C TYR A 264 0.03 -19.03 -14.88
N ILE A 265 0.29 -17.75 -14.60
CA ILE A 265 -0.77 -16.73 -14.46
C ILE A 265 -1.54 -16.57 -15.77
N MET A 266 -0.84 -16.43 -16.90
CA MET A 266 -1.48 -16.26 -18.21
C MET A 266 -2.36 -17.46 -18.60
N ASP A 267 -1.87 -18.67 -18.40
CA ASP A 267 -2.63 -19.91 -18.65
C ASP A 267 -3.88 -19.96 -17.75
N THR A 268 -3.75 -19.55 -16.49
CA THR A 268 -4.87 -19.48 -15.53
C THR A 268 -5.90 -18.41 -15.92
N ILE A 269 -5.47 -17.26 -16.46
CA ILE A 269 -6.39 -16.23 -16.98
C ILE A 269 -7.17 -16.74 -18.20
N GLN A 270 -6.56 -17.59 -19.03
CA GLN A 270 -7.19 -18.12 -20.23
C GLN A 270 -8.15 -19.29 -19.94
N ASP A 271 -8.11 -19.86 -18.74
CA ASP A 271 -9.01 -20.92 -18.30
C ASP A 271 -10.49 -20.47 -18.41
N PRO A 272 -11.32 -21.11 -19.25
CA PRO A 272 -12.74 -20.78 -19.36
C PRO A 272 -13.51 -21.06 -18.07
N ASN A 273 -12.97 -21.90 -17.17
CA ASN A 273 -13.56 -22.23 -15.88
C ASN A 273 -12.96 -21.44 -14.71
N LEU A 274 -12.19 -20.37 -14.97
CA LEU A 274 -11.53 -19.57 -13.93
C LEU A 274 -12.46 -19.20 -12.77
N GLU A 275 -13.68 -18.76 -13.08
CA GLU A 275 -14.67 -18.36 -12.07
C GLU A 275 -15.04 -19.52 -11.15
N LYS A 276 -15.32 -20.69 -11.74
CA LYS A 276 -15.67 -21.90 -11.00
C LYS A 276 -14.51 -22.36 -10.13
N ARG A 277 -13.30 -22.39 -10.70
CA ARG A 277 -12.07 -22.77 -10.00
C ARG A 277 -11.77 -21.84 -8.83
N PHE A 278 -11.90 -20.52 -9.00
CA PHE A 278 -11.74 -19.56 -7.89
C PHE A 278 -12.77 -19.79 -6.78
N ASN A 279 -14.03 -20.04 -7.13
CA ASN A 279 -15.09 -20.26 -6.16
C ASN A 279 -14.97 -21.58 -5.39
N GLU A 280 -14.31 -22.60 -5.96
CA GLU A 280 -14.03 -23.88 -5.27
C GLU A 280 -13.09 -23.70 -4.06
N TYR A 281 -12.19 -22.72 -4.11
CA TYR A 281 -11.28 -22.41 -3.00
C TYR A 281 -11.86 -21.46 -1.94
N ASN A 282 -12.96 -20.77 -2.24
CA ASN A 282 -13.60 -19.80 -1.35
C ASN A 282 -14.88 -20.35 -0.67
N LYS A 283 -15.16 -21.65 -0.81
CA LYS A 283 -16.21 -22.38 -0.08
C LYS A 283 -15.66 -22.96 1.21
#